data_AF-A0A9W6ZFZ3-F1
#
_entry.id   AF-A0A9W6ZFZ3-F1
#
_cell.length_a   1.000
_cell.length_b   1.000
_cell.length_c   1.000
_cell.angle_alpha   90.00
_cell.angle_beta   90.00
_cell.angle_gamma   90.00
#
_symmetry.space_group_name_H-M   'P 1'
#
loop_
_entity.id
_entity.type
_entity.pdbx_description
1 polymer ?
#
loop_
_entity_poly.entity_id
_entity_poly.type
_entity_poly.pdbx_seq_one_letter_code
_entity_poly.pdbx_strand_id
1 'polypeptide(L)'
;MICSLSGTAPNLQNITPPLPIDYHPVGRLDEHSHGLFIFSKDSRITDFMLSPGMEVERVYRIIVKGDVDSPPFPSIISQVSTGVKTSYGIYSGFITSYSRYNGVFEHEKCGVIGKRSDVMIDTKDKEYEKKEKEDEGIKSEVTIKVSEGKNRMVRRLFAHLNFPVLDLQRISYGPVTLPHNLKPGEWRIVSDEDVIEWEKVNMESWESRKKDRGNNKLKIS
;
A
#
# COMPACT_ATOMS: atom_id res chain seq x y z
N MET A 1 5.73 5.26 -13.43
CA MET A 1 5.54 5.97 -12.13
C MET A 1 4.57 7.12 -12.34
N ILE A 2 3.34 7.06 -11.78
CA ILE A 2 2.23 8.00 -12.11
C ILE A 2 2.11 9.18 -11.11
N CYS A 3 2.82 9.12 -9.98
CA CYS A 3 2.71 10.10 -8.89
C CYS A 3 3.71 11.28 -9.00
N SER A 4 3.84 11.91 -10.16
CA SER A 4 4.49 13.21 -10.28
C SER A 4 3.46 14.27 -10.68
N LEU A 5 3.67 15.52 -10.27
CA LEU A 5 2.95 16.69 -10.79
C LEU A 5 3.67 17.32 -12.00
N SER A 6 4.77 16.69 -12.44
CA SER A 6 5.62 17.15 -13.53
C SER A 6 6.14 15.95 -14.33
N GLY A 7 6.31 16.14 -15.65
CA GLY A 7 6.82 15.11 -16.57
C GLY A 7 5.85 14.70 -17.68
N THR A 8 6.39 14.01 -18.69
CA THR A 8 5.71 13.62 -19.94
C THR A 8 4.98 12.26 -19.89
N ALA A 9 5.20 11.47 -18.83
CA ALA A 9 4.43 10.27 -18.55
C ALA A 9 3.02 10.63 -18.02
N PRO A 10 2.03 9.70 -18.02
CA PRO A 10 0.75 9.93 -17.37
C PRO A 10 0.99 10.35 -15.92
N ASN A 11 0.67 11.61 -15.63
CA ASN A 11 0.88 12.25 -14.35
C ASN A 11 -0.50 12.56 -13.74
N LEU A 12 -0.54 12.90 -12.46
CA LEU A 12 -1.81 12.95 -11.75
C LEU A 12 -2.77 14.04 -12.28
N GLN A 13 -2.24 15.11 -12.86
CA GLN A 13 -3.03 16.17 -13.51
C GLN A 13 -3.72 15.70 -14.80
N ASN A 14 -3.21 14.63 -15.44
CA ASN A 14 -3.76 14.10 -16.69
C ASN A 14 -4.86 13.04 -16.48
N ILE A 15 -5.07 12.57 -15.25
CA ILE A 15 -5.96 11.43 -14.93
C ILE A 15 -7.09 11.84 -13.97
N THR A 16 -6.96 12.98 -13.28
CA THR A 16 -8.02 13.55 -12.43
C THR A 16 -8.52 14.87 -13.01
N PRO A 17 -9.76 15.30 -12.70
CA PRO A 17 -10.15 16.70 -12.84
C PRO A 17 -9.10 17.60 -12.16
N PRO A 18 -8.90 18.85 -12.62
CA PRO A 18 -7.88 19.72 -12.05
C PRO A 18 -8.07 19.82 -10.53
N LEU A 19 -7.05 19.38 -9.80
CA LEU A 19 -7.01 19.53 -8.36
C LEU A 19 -7.02 21.03 -8.02
N PRO A 20 -7.62 21.44 -6.90
CA PRO A 20 -7.51 22.82 -6.46
C PRO A 20 -6.03 23.18 -6.26
N ILE A 21 -5.70 24.44 -6.56
CA ILE A 21 -4.36 24.99 -6.36
C ILE A 21 -3.94 24.79 -4.88
N ASP A 22 -2.66 24.50 -4.66
CA ASP A 22 -1.99 24.28 -3.36
C ASP A 22 -2.20 22.93 -2.66
N TYR A 23 -2.80 21.94 -3.32
CA TYR A 23 -2.83 20.56 -2.78
C TYR A 23 -1.60 19.76 -3.21
N HIS A 24 -0.97 19.07 -2.25
CA HIS A 24 0.15 18.16 -2.51
C HIS A 24 -0.20 16.71 -2.11
N PRO A 25 0.40 15.71 -2.77
CA PRO A 25 0.14 14.30 -2.49
C PRO A 25 0.68 13.89 -1.11
N VAL A 26 -0.13 13.16 -0.36
CA VAL A 26 0.27 12.52 0.90
C VAL A 26 0.83 11.13 0.59
N GLY A 27 2.12 11.12 0.25
CA GLY A 27 2.87 9.91 -0.05
C GLY A 27 2.76 9.48 -1.51
N ARG A 28 2.95 8.17 -1.74
CA ARG A 28 3.02 7.58 -3.07
C ARG A 28 2.13 6.35 -3.17
N LEU A 29 1.72 6.04 -4.38
CA LEU A 29 1.10 4.79 -4.75
C LEU A 29 1.98 4.14 -5.83
N ASP A 30 2.15 2.83 -5.78
CA ASP A 30 2.91 2.12 -6.80
C ASP A 30 2.14 2.13 -8.13
N GLU A 31 2.87 2.08 -9.25
CA GLU A 31 2.33 2.20 -10.61
C GLU A 31 1.31 1.12 -11.01
N HIS A 32 1.33 -0.03 -10.33
CA HIS A 32 0.37 -1.12 -10.54
C HIS A 32 -0.57 -1.29 -9.34
N SER A 33 -0.78 -0.22 -8.59
CA SER A 33 -1.66 -0.19 -7.44
C SER A 33 -2.69 0.89 -7.66
N HIS A 34 -3.91 0.66 -7.18
CA HIS A 34 -5.01 1.61 -7.31
C HIS A 34 -5.69 1.85 -5.95
N GLY A 35 -6.72 2.68 -5.93
CA GLY A 35 -7.47 3.01 -4.72
C GLY A 35 -7.10 4.37 -4.12
N LEU A 36 -7.31 4.49 -2.80
CA LEU A 36 -7.27 5.74 -2.07
C LEU A 36 -5.92 6.45 -2.21
N PHE A 37 -5.98 7.70 -2.66
CA PHE A 37 -4.85 8.61 -2.72
C PHE A 37 -5.26 9.94 -2.09
N ILE A 38 -4.48 10.41 -1.12
CA ILE A 38 -4.82 11.57 -0.30
C ILE A 38 -4.03 12.77 -0.80
N PHE A 39 -4.72 13.91 -0.89
CA PHE A 39 -4.11 15.23 -1.09
C PHE A 39 -4.38 16.08 0.14
N SER A 40 -3.40 16.89 0.53
CA SER A 40 -3.53 17.83 1.64
C SER A 40 -2.99 19.20 1.25
N LYS A 41 -3.58 20.26 1.80
CA LYS A 41 -2.99 21.61 1.83
C LYS A 41 -2.07 21.80 3.05
N ASP A 42 -2.26 20.99 4.09
CA ASP A 42 -1.48 21.06 5.32
C ASP A 42 -0.27 20.11 5.25
N SER A 43 0.92 20.71 5.27
CA SER A 43 2.19 19.98 5.29
C SER A 43 2.42 19.24 6.61
N ARG A 44 1.83 19.67 7.73
CA ARG A 44 1.95 19.00 9.04
C ARG A 44 1.29 17.62 9.02
N ILE A 45 0.06 17.55 8.49
CA ILE A 45 -0.66 16.28 8.30
C ILE A 45 0.12 15.37 7.35
N THR A 46 0.71 15.95 6.32
CA THR A 46 1.51 15.19 5.34
C THR A 46 2.75 14.60 5.99
N ASP A 47 3.52 15.41 6.70
CA ASP A 47 4.70 14.97 7.44
C ASP A 47 4.35 13.93 8.50
N PHE A 48 3.24 14.13 9.22
CA PHE A 48 2.71 13.18 10.19
C PHE A 48 2.43 11.82 9.53
N MET A 49 1.63 11.82 8.47
CA MET A 49 1.19 10.61 7.76
C MET A 49 2.37 9.82 7.17
N LEU A 50 3.45 10.51 6.81
CA LEU A 50 4.67 9.93 6.23
C LEU A 50 5.74 9.61 7.27
N SER A 51 5.60 10.07 8.50
CA SER A 51 6.59 9.86 9.56
C SER A 51 6.69 8.38 9.93
N PRO A 52 7.86 7.72 9.76
CA PRO A 52 8.00 6.29 10.03
C PRO A 52 7.63 5.88 11.47
N GLY A 53 7.91 6.75 12.45
CA GLY A 53 7.62 6.48 13.85
C GLY A 53 6.17 6.74 14.29
N MET A 54 5.29 7.19 13.40
CA MET A 54 3.87 7.33 13.69
C MET A 54 3.07 6.08 13.33
N GLU A 55 3.68 5.13 12.59
CA GLU A 55 3.08 3.83 12.28
C GLU A 55 1.64 3.92 11.73
N VAL A 56 1.37 4.96 10.94
CA VAL A 56 0.03 5.21 10.41
C VAL A 56 -0.43 4.04 9.56
N GLU A 57 -1.54 3.42 9.96
CA GLU A 57 -2.07 2.23 9.31
C GLU A 57 -2.50 2.51 7.86
N ARG A 58 -2.27 1.51 7.01
CA ARG A 58 -2.78 1.42 5.65
C ARG A 58 -3.47 0.09 5.48
N VAL A 59 -4.66 0.11 4.91
CA VAL A 59 -5.45 -1.09 4.65
C VAL A 59 -5.52 -1.32 3.16
N TYR A 60 -5.18 -2.53 2.74
CA TYR A 60 -5.20 -2.95 1.35
C TYR A 60 -6.16 -4.12 1.17
N ARG A 61 -6.98 -4.05 0.12
CA ARG A 61 -7.65 -5.20 -0.47
C ARG A 61 -6.75 -5.69 -1.61
N ILE A 62 -6.39 -6.96 -1.58
CA ILE A 62 -5.55 -7.57 -2.61
C ILE A 62 -6.23 -8.80 -3.19
N ILE A 63 -6.01 -9.03 -4.48
CA ILE A 63 -6.32 -10.30 -5.12
C ILE A 63 -5.02 -11.06 -5.31
N VAL A 64 -4.95 -12.29 -4.83
CA VAL A 64 -3.79 -13.17 -4.95
C VAL A 64 -4.12 -14.42 -5.75
N LYS A 65 -3.10 -15.00 -6.39
CA LYS A 65 -3.19 -16.34 -6.93
C LYS A 65 -3.06 -17.36 -5.78
N GLY A 66 -3.91 -18.38 -5.77
CA GLY A 66 -3.92 -19.46 -4.78
C GLY A 66 -5.22 -19.51 -3.99
N ASP A 67 -5.49 -20.68 -3.41
CA ASP A 67 -6.64 -20.93 -2.53
C ASP A 67 -6.27 -20.57 -1.08
N VAL A 68 -7.00 -19.63 -0.50
CA VAL A 68 -6.79 -19.18 0.89
C VAL A 68 -7.43 -20.10 1.93
N ASP A 69 -8.37 -20.95 1.52
CA ASP A 69 -9.04 -21.90 2.42
C ASP A 69 -8.21 -23.18 2.62
N SER A 70 -7.23 -23.42 1.76
CA SER A 70 -6.36 -24.59 1.78
C SER A 70 -4.98 -24.25 2.36
N PRO A 71 -4.31 -25.19 3.06
CA PRO A 71 -2.90 -25.03 3.42
C PRO A 71 -2.02 -24.70 2.19
N PRO A 72 -1.03 -23.81 2.33
CA PRO A 72 -0.47 -23.30 3.59
C PRO A 72 -1.11 -22.01 4.12
N PHE A 73 -2.13 -21.45 3.47
CA PHE A 73 -2.58 -20.08 3.75
C PHE A 73 -3.05 -19.82 5.18
N PRO A 74 -3.85 -20.71 5.83
CA PRO A 74 -4.24 -20.47 7.22
C PRO A 74 -3.05 -20.31 8.19
N SER A 75 -1.92 -20.96 7.92
CA SER A 75 -0.69 -20.82 8.73
C SER A 75 0.05 -19.51 8.47
N ILE A 76 -0.11 -18.93 7.28
CA ILE A 76 0.53 -17.67 6.88
C ILE A 76 -0.02 -16.50 7.68
N ILE A 77 -1.30 -16.53 8.09
CA ILE A 77 -1.93 -15.47 8.87
C ILE A 77 -1.12 -15.17 10.14
N SER A 78 -0.75 -16.22 10.87
CA SER A 78 0.10 -16.11 12.06
C SER A 78 1.48 -15.57 11.71
N GLN A 79 2.13 -16.10 10.67
CA GLN A 79 3.46 -15.66 10.23
C GLN A 79 3.51 -14.16 9.86
N VAL A 80 2.48 -13.67 9.16
CA VAL A 80 2.38 -12.26 8.76
C VAL A 80 2.23 -11.36 9.99
N SER A 81 1.49 -11.80 11.01
CA SER A 81 1.34 -11.07 12.27
C SER A 81 2.62 -11.03 13.10
N THR A 82 3.40 -12.12 13.12
CA THR A 82 4.67 -12.20 13.87
C THR A 82 5.85 -11.56 13.14
N GLY A 83 5.71 -11.35 11.82
CA GLY A 83 6.76 -10.86 10.95
C GLY A 83 7.42 -11.97 10.13
N VAL A 84 7.53 -11.73 8.83
CA VAL A 84 8.13 -12.63 7.85
C VAL A 84 9.49 -12.07 7.43
N LYS A 85 10.54 -12.87 7.56
CA LYS A 85 11.89 -12.49 7.14
C LYS A 85 12.02 -12.64 5.62
N THR A 86 12.23 -11.53 4.93
CA THR A 86 12.47 -11.49 3.48
C THR A 86 13.89 -11.00 3.18
N SER A 87 14.31 -11.07 1.91
CA SER A 87 15.57 -10.46 1.44
C SER A 87 15.62 -8.94 1.62
N TYR A 88 14.47 -8.28 1.81
CA TYR A 88 14.34 -6.84 2.00
C TYR A 88 14.14 -6.43 3.46
N GLY A 89 14.31 -7.38 4.39
CA GLY A 89 14.08 -7.19 5.82
C GLY A 89 12.83 -7.91 6.31
N ILE A 90 12.46 -7.62 7.56
CA ILE A 90 11.26 -8.20 8.18
C ILE A 90 10.05 -7.35 7.75
N TYR A 91 9.02 -8.04 7.27
CA TYR A 91 7.72 -7.46 6.94
C TYR A 91 6.65 -8.02 7.85
N SER A 92 5.80 -7.16 8.39
CA SER A 92 4.67 -7.57 9.23
C SER A 92 3.38 -6.88 8.82
N GLY A 93 2.26 -7.48 9.22
CA GLY A 93 0.94 -6.93 9.00
C GLY A 93 -0.14 -7.80 9.65
N PHE A 94 -1.39 -7.39 9.50
CA PHE A 94 -2.52 -8.12 10.04
C PHE A 94 -3.52 -8.42 8.93
N ILE A 95 -3.74 -9.70 8.63
CA ILE A 95 -4.80 -10.14 7.73
C ILE A 95 -6.11 -10.07 8.53
N THR A 96 -7.05 -9.26 8.03
CA THR A 96 -8.33 -8.98 8.70
C THR A 96 -9.47 -9.78 8.10
N SER A 97 -9.40 -10.12 6.82
CA SER A 97 -10.32 -11.02 6.15
C SER A 97 -9.66 -11.67 4.94
N TYR A 98 -10.16 -12.84 4.55
CA TYR A 98 -9.79 -13.54 3.33
C TYR A 98 -10.95 -14.40 2.85
N SER A 99 -11.07 -14.60 1.54
CA SER A 99 -12.05 -15.51 0.94
C SER A 99 -11.64 -15.85 -0.49
N ARG A 100 -12.18 -16.96 -1.03
CA ARG A 100 -12.06 -17.25 -2.47
C ARG A 100 -12.71 -16.14 -3.29
N TYR A 101 -12.00 -15.70 -4.32
CA TYR A 101 -12.46 -14.67 -5.22
C TYR A 101 -13.24 -15.29 -6.38
N ASN A 102 -14.55 -15.07 -6.40
CA ASN A 102 -15.46 -15.58 -7.42
C ASN A 102 -15.85 -14.52 -8.47
N GLY A 103 -15.18 -13.36 -8.48
CA GLY A 103 -15.48 -12.25 -9.39
C GLY A 103 -14.83 -12.40 -10.77
N VAL A 104 -15.32 -11.61 -11.73
CA VAL A 104 -14.68 -11.45 -13.05
C VAL A 104 -13.59 -10.38 -12.91
N PHE A 105 -12.36 -10.73 -13.30
CA PHE A 105 -11.21 -9.84 -13.16
C PHE A 105 -11.14 -8.90 -14.38
N GLU A 106 -11.66 -7.67 -14.26
CA GLU A 106 -11.69 -6.69 -15.37
C GLU A 106 -10.39 -5.88 -15.53
N HIS A 107 -9.41 -6.05 -14.63
CA HIS A 107 -8.19 -5.23 -14.64
C HIS A 107 -7.08 -5.84 -15.52
N GLU A 108 -7.11 -5.54 -16.82
CA GLU A 108 -6.05 -5.90 -17.79
C GLU A 108 -4.67 -5.26 -17.48
N LYS A 109 -4.58 -4.33 -16.51
CA LYS A 109 -3.39 -3.47 -16.31
C LYS A 109 -2.79 -3.48 -14.90
N CYS A 110 -3.16 -4.40 -14.01
CA CYS A 110 -2.39 -4.60 -12.79
C CYS A 110 -1.18 -5.50 -13.07
N GLY A 111 -0.05 -4.87 -13.38
CA GLY A 111 1.21 -5.56 -13.60
C GLY A 111 1.54 -6.46 -12.42
N VAL A 112 1.57 -7.77 -12.67
CA VAL A 112 2.07 -8.74 -11.69
C VAL A 112 3.50 -8.36 -11.37
N ILE A 113 3.75 -8.03 -10.11
CA ILE A 113 5.09 -7.77 -9.60
C ILE A 113 5.72 -9.15 -9.39
N GLY A 114 6.20 -9.64 -10.52
CA GLY A 114 6.56 -11.01 -10.86
C GLY A 114 6.93 -11.14 -12.34
N LYS A 115 6.61 -10.14 -13.18
CA LYS A 115 7.28 -9.95 -14.48
C LYS A 115 8.66 -9.33 -14.26
N ARG A 116 9.71 -10.13 -14.53
CA ARG A 116 11.15 -9.81 -14.47
C ARG A 116 11.49 -8.45 -15.09
N SER A 117 11.85 -7.48 -14.24
CA SER A 117 12.96 -6.53 -14.47
C SER A 117 13.52 -5.97 -13.15
N ASP A 118 12.68 -5.80 -12.11
CA ASP A 118 13.08 -5.01 -10.93
C ASP A 118 13.16 -5.78 -9.60
N VAL A 119 13.20 -7.12 -9.65
CA VAL A 119 13.42 -7.95 -8.45
C VAL A 119 14.67 -8.79 -8.70
N MET A 120 15.83 -8.32 -8.21
CA MET A 120 16.97 -9.20 -7.97
C MET A 120 16.59 -10.14 -6.83
N ILE A 121 16.08 -11.32 -7.17
CA ILE A 121 15.97 -12.46 -6.26
C ILE A 121 17.34 -13.13 -6.31
N ASP A 122 18.16 -12.90 -5.28
CA ASP A 122 19.36 -13.69 -5.06
C ASP A 122 18.95 -15.05 -4.49
N THR A 123 18.54 -15.94 -5.39
CA THR A 123 18.60 -17.38 -5.15
C THR A 123 19.01 -18.03 -6.45
N LYS A 124 20.28 -18.49 -6.49
CA LYS A 124 20.65 -19.64 -7.31
C LYS A 124 19.59 -20.73 -7.13
N ASP A 125 19.27 -21.42 -8.22
CA ASP A 125 18.38 -22.58 -8.30
C ASP A 125 16.87 -22.31 -8.39
N LYS A 126 16.42 -21.96 -9.61
CA LYS A 126 15.60 -22.81 -10.50
C LYS A 126 14.96 -21.94 -11.58
N GLU A 127 15.30 -22.26 -12.83
CA GLU A 127 14.63 -21.72 -14.02
C GLU A 127 13.12 -22.02 -13.95
N TYR A 128 12.32 -20.99 -13.72
CA TYR A 128 10.92 -21.01 -14.13
C TYR A 128 10.85 -20.47 -15.55
N GLU A 129 10.86 -21.40 -16.51
CA GLU A 129 10.62 -21.14 -17.92
C GLU A 129 9.22 -20.56 -18.14
N LYS A 130 9.15 -19.61 -19.08
CA LYS A 130 7.90 -19.10 -19.65
C LYS A 130 7.05 -20.26 -20.16
N LYS A 131 5.88 -20.46 -19.55
CA LYS A 131 4.70 -20.90 -20.28
C LYS A 131 3.57 -19.90 -20.02
N GLU A 132 3.26 -19.11 -21.04
CA GLU A 132 1.96 -18.45 -21.16
C GLU A 132 0.92 -19.55 -21.25
N LYS A 133 0.34 -19.92 -20.11
CA LYS A 133 -0.96 -20.56 -20.05
C LYS A 133 -1.84 -19.63 -19.23
N GLU A 134 -3.04 -19.37 -19.74
CA GLU A 134 -4.13 -18.77 -18.97
C GLU A 134 -4.28 -19.57 -17.68
N ASP A 135 -3.78 -19.01 -16.59
CA ASP A 135 -3.87 -19.61 -15.28
C ASP A 135 -5.31 -19.40 -14.79
N GLU A 136 -6.20 -20.32 -15.15
CA GLU A 136 -7.49 -20.58 -14.49
C GLU A 136 -7.29 -21.13 -13.05
N GLY A 137 -6.25 -20.67 -12.36
CA GLY A 137 -6.00 -21.03 -10.98
C GLY A 137 -6.98 -20.34 -10.04
N ILE A 138 -7.28 -20.98 -8.90
CA ILE A 138 -8.07 -20.38 -7.83
C ILE A 138 -7.45 -19.04 -7.45
N LYS A 139 -8.29 -18.01 -7.36
CA LYS A 139 -7.92 -16.67 -6.89
C LYS A 139 -8.59 -16.44 -5.56
N SER A 140 -7.99 -15.58 -4.76
CA SER A 140 -8.52 -15.22 -3.46
C SER A 140 -8.37 -13.74 -3.18
N GLU A 141 -9.33 -13.18 -2.47
CA GLU A 141 -9.28 -11.83 -1.94
C GLU A 141 -8.78 -11.86 -0.51
N VAL A 142 -7.87 -10.94 -0.16
CA VAL A 142 -7.32 -10.79 1.18
C VAL A 142 -7.32 -9.31 1.56
N THR A 143 -7.77 -8.99 2.78
CA THR A 143 -7.65 -7.65 3.35
C THR A 143 -6.53 -7.62 4.38
N ILE A 144 -5.50 -6.82 4.14
CA ILE A 144 -4.32 -6.70 5.01
C ILE A 144 -4.13 -5.27 5.50
N LYS A 145 -3.87 -5.14 6.82
CA LYS A 145 -3.44 -3.91 7.47
C LYS A 145 -1.93 -3.90 7.65
N VAL A 146 -1.30 -2.78 7.32
CA VAL A 146 0.15 -2.58 7.49
C VAL A 146 0.44 -1.17 8.00
N SER A 147 1.35 -1.05 8.96
CA SER A 147 1.73 0.24 9.55
C SER A 147 3.03 0.80 8.95
N GLU A 148 3.82 -0.06 8.29
CA GLU A 148 5.05 0.34 7.62
C GLU A 148 4.84 0.64 6.13
N GLY A 149 5.41 1.75 5.67
CA GLY A 149 5.35 2.23 4.29
C GLY A 149 6.54 1.80 3.42
N LYS A 150 7.06 0.58 3.60
CA LYS A 150 8.20 0.10 2.78
C LYS A 150 7.77 -0.11 1.31
N ASN A 151 8.66 0.21 0.38
CA ASN A 151 8.39 0.16 -1.05
C ASN A 151 7.92 -1.24 -1.48
N ARG A 152 6.74 -1.34 -2.12
CA ARG A 152 6.12 -2.58 -2.64
C ARG A 152 5.98 -3.70 -1.62
N MET A 153 5.92 -3.36 -0.34
CA MET A 153 6.02 -4.32 0.75
C MET A 153 4.97 -5.43 0.67
N VAL A 154 3.69 -5.10 0.51
CA VAL A 154 2.60 -6.08 0.43
C VAL A 154 2.86 -7.08 -0.71
N ARG A 155 3.26 -6.59 -1.88
CA ARG A 155 3.53 -7.45 -3.03
C ARG A 155 4.74 -8.34 -2.82
N ARG A 156 5.80 -7.82 -2.22
CA ARG A 156 7.01 -8.58 -1.88
C ARG A 156 6.75 -9.65 -0.81
N LEU A 157 5.99 -9.30 0.22
CA LEU A 157 5.57 -10.22 1.28
C LEU A 157 4.79 -11.40 0.69
N PHE A 158 3.75 -11.13 -0.07
CA PHE A 158 2.89 -12.16 -0.65
C PHE A 158 3.59 -12.98 -1.74
N ALA A 159 4.51 -12.38 -2.51
CA ALA A 159 5.36 -13.13 -3.43
C ALA A 159 6.32 -14.09 -2.69
N HIS A 160 6.91 -13.65 -1.57
CA HIS A 160 7.77 -14.50 -0.73
C HIS A 160 6.98 -15.66 -0.10
N LEU A 161 5.70 -15.46 0.18
CA LEU A 161 4.79 -16.46 0.71
C LEU A 161 4.16 -17.36 -0.36
N ASN A 162 4.55 -17.21 -1.64
CA ASN A 162 4.03 -17.97 -2.78
C ASN A 162 2.56 -17.69 -3.16
N PHE A 163 2.03 -16.52 -2.78
CA PHE A 163 0.69 -16.02 -3.15
C PHE A 163 0.83 -14.71 -3.95
N PRO A 164 1.34 -14.73 -5.19
CA PRO A 164 1.62 -13.50 -5.92
C PRO A 164 0.38 -12.61 -6.08
N VAL A 165 0.56 -11.32 -5.80
CA VAL A 165 -0.52 -10.32 -5.86
C VAL A 165 -0.83 -9.95 -7.30
N LEU A 166 -2.06 -10.24 -7.72
CA LEU A 166 -2.64 -9.90 -9.01
C LEU A 166 -3.20 -8.48 -9.01
N ASP A 167 -3.93 -8.10 -7.95
CA ASP A 167 -4.49 -6.76 -7.79
C ASP A 167 -4.20 -6.20 -6.41
N LEU A 168 -3.97 -4.88 -6.32
CA LEU A 168 -3.71 -4.20 -5.07
C LEU A 168 -4.44 -2.86 -5.02
N GLN A 169 -5.47 -2.82 -4.19
CA GLN A 169 -6.27 -1.64 -3.92
C GLN A 169 -6.00 -1.14 -2.51
N ARG A 170 -5.53 0.10 -2.35
CA ARG A 170 -5.53 0.75 -1.04
C ARG A 170 -6.94 1.24 -0.72
N ILE A 171 -7.54 0.70 0.33
CA ILE A 171 -8.90 1.07 0.74
C ILE A 171 -8.93 2.03 1.93
N SER A 172 -7.83 2.14 2.69
CA SER A 172 -7.73 3.12 3.77
C SER A 172 -6.26 3.52 4.02
N TYR A 173 -6.08 4.75 4.50
CA TYR A 173 -4.81 5.29 4.98
C TYR A 173 -5.08 6.27 6.12
N GLY A 174 -4.66 5.90 7.33
CA GLY A 174 -4.94 6.65 8.54
C GLY A 174 -6.46 6.75 8.77
N PRO A 175 -7.00 7.95 9.04
CA PRO A 175 -8.42 8.13 9.30
C PRO A 175 -9.28 8.04 8.03
N VAL A 176 -8.67 8.10 6.84
CA VAL A 176 -9.40 8.21 5.58
C VAL A 176 -9.64 6.83 4.99
N THR A 177 -10.91 6.56 4.63
CA THR A 177 -11.33 5.33 3.95
C THR A 177 -11.90 5.66 2.56
N LEU A 178 -11.64 4.78 1.60
CA LEU A 178 -12.15 4.85 0.25
C LEU A 178 -13.67 4.64 0.26
N PRO A 179 -14.48 5.61 -0.20
CA PRO A 179 -15.93 5.44 -0.28
C PRO A 179 -16.29 4.39 -1.31
N HIS A 180 -17.30 3.57 -1.00
CA HIS A 180 -17.78 2.53 -1.92
C HIS A 180 -18.38 3.08 -3.23
N ASN A 181 -18.83 4.33 -3.23
CA ASN A 181 -19.49 4.98 -4.36
C ASN A 181 -18.59 5.93 -5.16
N LEU A 182 -17.30 6.02 -4.84
CA LEU A 182 -16.36 6.88 -5.55
C LEU A 182 -15.75 6.12 -6.73
N LYS A 183 -15.97 6.59 -7.96
CA LYS A 183 -15.44 5.92 -9.15
C LYS A 183 -13.93 6.18 -9.30
N PRO A 184 -13.19 5.30 -10.01
CA PRO A 184 -11.80 5.55 -10.34
C PRO A 184 -11.60 6.91 -11.01
N GLY A 185 -10.67 7.71 -10.50
CA GLY A 185 -10.36 9.05 -11.00
C GLY A 185 -11.23 10.17 -10.40
N GLU A 186 -12.31 9.84 -9.68
CA GLU A 186 -13.07 10.82 -8.91
C GLU A 186 -12.36 11.15 -7.60
N TRP A 187 -12.59 12.36 -7.11
CA TRP A 187 -12.12 12.82 -5.81
C TRP A 187 -13.25 13.52 -5.07
N ARG A 188 -13.12 13.57 -3.75
CA ARG A 188 -14.01 14.35 -2.89
C ARG A 188 -13.20 14.98 -1.76
N ILE A 189 -13.77 16.02 -1.17
CA ILE A 189 -13.29 16.55 0.10
C ILE A 189 -13.72 15.57 1.21
N VAL A 190 -12.80 15.27 2.12
CA VAL A 190 -13.09 14.50 3.33
C VAL A 190 -13.69 15.48 4.34
N SER A 191 -14.85 15.15 4.92
CA SER A 191 -15.46 15.98 5.96
C SER A 191 -14.57 16.01 7.19
N ASP A 192 -14.53 17.16 7.85
CA ASP A 192 -13.52 17.42 8.87
C ASP A 192 -13.71 16.59 10.15
N GLU A 193 -14.90 16.04 10.46
CA GLU A 193 -15.15 15.37 11.74
C GLU A 193 -14.18 14.20 12.04
N ASP A 194 -14.10 13.19 11.16
CA ASP A 194 -13.25 12.00 11.39
C ASP A 194 -11.75 12.33 11.34
N VAL A 195 -11.38 13.36 10.57
CA VAL A 195 -9.99 13.79 10.42
C VAL A 195 -9.56 14.62 11.62
N ILE A 196 -10.40 15.53 12.12
CA ILE A 196 -10.12 16.38 13.27
C ILE A 196 -9.93 15.55 14.54
N GLU A 197 -10.81 14.56 14.79
CA GLU A 197 -10.70 13.74 15.99
C GLU A 197 -9.40 12.92 15.97
N TRP A 198 -9.09 12.31 14.83
CA TRP A 198 -7.85 11.59 14.65
C TRP A 198 -6.61 12.50 14.74
N GLU A 199 -6.68 13.71 14.17
CA GLU A 199 -5.61 14.72 14.25
C GLU A 199 -5.34 15.12 15.69
N LYS A 200 -6.37 15.43 16.49
CA LYS A 200 -6.21 15.81 17.90
C LYS A 200 -5.52 14.72 18.72
N VAL A 201 -5.97 13.47 18.59
CA VAL A 201 -5.42 12.34 19.35
C VAL A 201 -3.95 12.09 19.01
N ASN A 202 -3.57 12.26 17.74
CA ASN A 202 -2.27 11.83 17.26
C ASN A 202 -1.24 12.97 17.14
N MET A 203 -1.67 14.21 16.89
CA MET A 203 -0.78 15.33 16.60
C MET A 203 -0.02 15.81 17.84
N GLU A 204 -0.63 15.83 19.03
CA GLU A 204 0.05 16.13 20.29
C GLU A 204 1.23 15.15 20.54
N SER A 205 1.01 13.87 20.23
CA SER A 205 2.00 12.81 20.33
C SER A 205 3.13 12.98 19.31
N TRP A 206 2.84 13.47 18.11
CA TRP A 206 3.84 13.72 17.06
C TRP A 206 4.67 14.98 17.31
N GLU A 207 4.05 16.08 17.75
CA GLU A 207 4.76 17.32 18.07
C GLU A 207 5.75 17.14 19.21
N SER A 208 5.37 16.36 20.23
CA SER A 208 6.27 15.97 21.33
C SER A 208 7.50 15.22 20.80
N ARG A 209 7.30 14.17 19.98
CA ARG A 209 8.39 13.41 19.35
C ARG A 209 9.28 14.27 18.43
N LYS A 210 8.74 15.32 17.80
CA LYS A 210 9.51 16.23 16.93
C LYS A 210 10.43 17.15 17.75
N LYS A 211 9.98 17.62 18.90
CA LYS A 211 10.80 18.42 19.85
C LYS A 211 11.97 17.61 20.39
N ASP A 212 11.75 16.34 20.72
CA ASP A 212 12.83 15.44 21.18
C ASP A 212 13.90 15.19 20.11
N ARG A 213 13.51 15.04 18.83
CA ARG A 213 14.47 14.96 17.72
C ARG A 213 15.22 16.28 17.48
N GLY A 214 14.60 17.42 17.78
CA GLY A 214 15.25 18.74 17.72
C GLY A 214 16.34 18.91 18.78
N ASN A 215 16.12 18.38 19.99
CA ASN A 215 17.12 18.37 21.07
C ASN A 215 18.27 17.37 20.85
N ASN A 216 18.06 16.34 20.03
CA ASN A 216 19.07 15.35 19.66
C ASN A 216 19.86 15.70 18.38
N LYS A 217 19.74 16.92 17.85
CA LYS A 217 20.69 17.40 16.84
C LYS A 217 22.03 17.65 17.53
N LEU A 218 22.99 16.76 17.30
CA LEU A 218 24.41 16.91 17.64
C LEU A 218 24.83 18.38 17.40
N LYS A 219 25.13 19.10 18.50
CA LYS A 219 25.92 20.32 18.44
C LYS A 219 27.31 19.90 17.97
N ILE A 220 27.64 20.19 16.72
CA ILE A 220 29.03 20.20 16.29
C ILE A 220 29.62 21.50 16.85
N SER A 221 30.50 21.38 17.84
CA SER A 221 31.45 22.43 18.23
C SER A 221 32.65 22.39 17.30
#